data_AF-A0A7M5VEI0-F1
#
_entry.id   AF-A0A7M5VEI0-F1
#
_cell.length_a   1.000
_cell.length_b   1.000
_cell.length_c   1.000
_cell.angle_alpha   90.00
_cell.angle_beta   90.00
_cell.angle_gamma   90.00
#
_symmetry.space_group_name_H-M   'P 1'
#
loop_
_entity.id
_entity.type
_entity.pdbx_description
1 polymer ?
#
loop_
_entity_poly.entity_id
_entity_poly.type
_entity_poly.pdbx_seq_one_letter_code
_entity_poly.pdbx_strand_id
1 'polypeptide(L)'
;MFYITILLLAWHGLPWTKSTPMKEKVFLLVFDGFVHDFEKLTTNMPNFQKLASEGVKAKGLIPPFPSSTWPSMNTLSTGLYPESHGIIRNNFFNSDGVRFSWTGDPSNHSNAMFFSQEPIWLSNQKQNGRSSVYYWPGYLAFDEKPHYHNSRITPFGANITTGRQAIDDTFENYEKDPSLNFMVVYVDAPDETGHEHGVTSLEYHDRIENLDKDVLGYLLEKLQGHPELNLIVLADHGQINVNNNRVYFVNDYVPKEMLALYPYGCNSVCALKPSQGHSTAEIIEKLAPLIHTGGFRIFNQESKNPKKRVPQHLHYTQNELIPPLLVLPDPGWILYDESRNKTLNGTYGTHGYDPIACQEMQTIFYASGPAFKKGVTMEPFESVNVYPLLAHLLGIKPRPNNGTLTVFKHVLKDWKPKEDIKLPGKYSKVVYALIFVGGVLLALIGMACIYYTLTFLYRCVCRLSGGRKKRYVKVERSLLEDDEEEDEF
;
A
#
# COMPACT_ATOMS: atom_id res chain seq x y z
N MET A 1 51.92 -19.09 -10.71
CA MET A 1 50.61 -19.46 -10.14
C MET A 1 50.45 -18.86 -8.72
N PHE A 2 50.72 -17.55 -8.55
CA PHE A 2 50.72 -16.88 -7.24
C PHE A 2 50.10 -15.47 -7.24
N TYR A 3 49.74 -14.93 -8.42
CA TYR A 3 49.15 -13.59 -8.54
C TYR A 3 47.61 -13.58 -8.66
N ILE A 4 46.97 -14.71 -8.94
CA ILE A 4 45.50 -14.80 -9.07
C ILE A 4 44.82 -14.99 -7.70
N THR A 5 45.52 -15.52 -6.71
CA THR A 5 45.00 -15.74 -5.35
C THR A 5 44.88 -14.46 -4.52
N ILE A 6 45.68 -13.43 -4.81
CA ILE A 6 45.67 -12.17 -4.04
C ILE A 6 44.50 -11.26 -4.46
N LEU A 7 44.05 -11.32 -5.72
CA LEU A 7 42.89 -10.55 -6.19
C LEU A 7 41.54 -11.12 -5.71
N LEU A 8 41.46 -12.43 -5.42
CA LEU A 8 40.25 -13.04 -4.84
C LEU A 8 40.10 -12.78 -3.35
N LEU A 9 41.21 -12.56 -2.62
CA LEU A 9 41.17 -12.22 -1.19
C LEU A 9 40.89 -10.74 -0.94
N ALA A 10 41.21 -9.84 -1.89
CA ALA A 10 40.85 -8.43 -1.80
C ALA A 10 39.34 -8.14 -2.01
N TRP A 11 38.59 -9.07 -2.60
CA TRP A 11 37.13 -8.92 -2.78
C TRP A 11 36.33 -9.27 -1.50
N HIS A 12 36.89 -10.10 -0.62
CA HIS A 12 36.21 -10.58 0.59
C HIS A 12 36.46 -9.71 1.83
N GLY A 13 37.23 -8.62 1.69
CA GLY A 13 37.71 -7.81 2.81
C GLY A 13 37.07 -6.42 2.97
N LEU A 14 36.19 -5.99 2.07
CA LEU A 14 35.37 -4.81 2.33
C LEU A 14 34.16 -5.27 3.14
N PRO A 15 33.99 -4.86 4.42
CA PRO A 15 32.72 -5.04 5.06
C PRO A 15 31.73 -4.23 4.25
N TRP A 16 30.96 -4.92 3.42
CA TRP A 16 29.68 -4.42 2.96
C TRP A 16 28.88 -4.28 4.25
N THR A 17 28.99 -3.11 4.88
CA THR A 17 28.05 -2.68 5.88
C THR A 17 26.74 -2.66 5.11
N LYS A 18 26.01 -3.78 5.16
CA LYS A 18 24.57 -3.73 5.00
C LYS A 18 24.16 -2.71 6.03
N SER A 19 23.95 -1.47 5.60
CA SER A 19 23.29 -0.50 6.45
C SER A 19 21.95 -1.13 6.72
N THR A 20 21.79 -1.72 7.90
CA THR A 20 20.50 -2.22 8.35
C THR A 20 19.56 -1.04 8.15
N PRO A 21 18.47 -1.21 7.37
CA PRO A 21 17.49 -0.15 7.25
C PRO A 21 17.14 0.35 8.64
N MET A 22 17.04 1.67 8.81
CA MET A 22 16.73 2.25 10.11
C MET A 22 15.43 1.61 10.60
N LYS A 23 15.48 0.92 11.75
CA LYS A 23 14.27 0.41 12.39
C LYS A 23 13.80 1.50 13.34
N GLU A 24 13.32 2.59 12.76
CA GLU A 24 12.76 3.69 13.51
C GLU A 24 11.44 3.27 14.14
N LYS A 25 11.00 4.07 15.10
CA LYS A 25 9.69 3.96 15.71
C LYS A 25 8.80 5.06 15.15
N VAL A 26 7.60 4.69 14.71
CA VAL A 26 6.69 5.58 13.99
C VAL A 26 5.36 5.62 14.73
N PHE A 27 4.91 6.83 15.03
CA PHE A 27 3.55 7.13 15.47
C PHE A 27 2.82 7.84 14.33
N LEU A 28 1.73 7.26 13.86
CA LEU A 28 0.88 7.79 12.81
C LEU A 28 -0.46 8.24 13.43
N LEU A 29 -0.73 9.54 13.40
CA LEU A 29 -2.02 10.11 13.79
C LEU A 29 -2.80 10.43 12.51
N VAL A 30 -4.01 9.88 12.39
CA VAL A 30 -4.88 10.13 11.22
C VAL A 30 -6.19 10.73 11.67
N PHE A 31 -6.55 11.85 11.07
CA PHE A 31 -7.86 12.46 11.21
C PHE A 31 -8.74 12.13 10.00
N ASP A 32 -10.03 11.92 10.21
CA ASP A 32 -11.00 11.78 9.11
C ASP A 32 -11.47 13.15 8.62
N GLY A 33 -11.45 13.40 7.32
CA GLY A 33 -12.09 14.59 6.74
C GLY A 33 -11.40 15.93 7.03
N PHE A 34 -10.12 15.92 7.41
CA PHE A 34 -9.37 17.13 7.76
C PHE A 34 -8.78 17.82 6.51
N VAL A 35 -9.35 18.97 6.15
CA VAL A 35 -8.95 19.77 4.98
C VAL A 35 -7.54 20.35 5.08
N HIS A 36 -6.80 20.36 3.98
CA HIS A 36 -5.40 20.83 3.96
C HIS A 36 -5.22 22.34 4.21
N ASP A 37 -6.20 23.16 3.83
CA ASP A 37 -6.14 24.63 3.85
C ASP A 37 -6.94 25.24 5.00
N PHE A 38 -7.01 24.51 6.11
CA PHE A 38 -7.67 24.94 7.33
C PHE A 38 -7.17 26.30 7.86
N GLU A 39 -5.96 26.75 7.48
CA GLU A 39 -5.46 28.07 7.86
C GLU A 39 -6.27 29.23 7.26
N LYS A 40 -7.08 28.97 6.22
CA LYS A 40 -8.06 29.93 5.70
C LYS A 40 -9.30 30.05 6.59
N LEU A 41 -9.54 29.04 7.44
CA LEU A 41 -10.71 28.91 8.30
C LEU A 41 -10.42 29.46 9.69
N THR A 42 -9.27 29.12 10.25
CA THR A 42 -8.81 29.60 11.57
C THR A 42 -7.29 29.73 11.62
N THR A 43 -6.82 30.61 12.51
CA THR A 43 -5.39 30.77 12.82
C THR A 43 -5.01 30.23 14.20
N ASN A 44 -5.98 29.78 15.00
CA ASN A 44 -5.77 29.30 16.36
C ASN A 44 -5.37 27.81 16.39
N MET A 45 -4.24 27.48 15.74
CA MET A 45 -3.76 26.10 15.56
C MET A 45 -2.28 25.96 16.00
N PRO A 46 -1.95 26.28 17.27
CA PRO A 46 -0.57 26.39 17.74
C PRO A 46 0.22 25.08 17.58
N ASN A 47 -0.39 23.92 17.71
CA ASN A 47 0.33 22.65 17.62
C ASN A 47 0.68 22.29 16.18
N PHE A 48 -0.22 22.51 15.22
CA PHE A 48 0.10 22.42 13.79
C PHE A 48 1.13 23.47 13.36
N GLN A 49 1.05 24.71 13.86
CA GLN A 49 2.07 25.74 13.60
C GLN A 49 3.46 25.33 14.12
N LYS A 50 3.51 24.71 15.30
CA LYS A 50 4.74 24.13 15.84
C LYS A 50 5.27 23.02 14.93
N LEU A 51 4.44 22.07 14.50
CA LEU A 51 4.85 21.02 13.56
C LEU A 51 5.36 21.58 12.22
N ALA A 52 4.72 22.64 11.70
CA ALA A 52 5.15 23.30 10.48
C ALA A 52 6.56 23.91 10.61
N SER A 53 6.84 24.56 11.74
CA SER A 53 8.11 25.25 11.97
C SER A 53 9.25 24.31 12.39
N GLU A 54 8.95 23.27 13.16
CA GLU A 54 9.95 22.34 13.70
C GLU A 54 10.11 21.04 12.90
N GLY A 55 9.21 20.78 11.94
CA GLY A 55 9.17 19.54 11.17
C GLY A 55 9.02 19.76 9.66
N VAL A 56 8.28 18.87 9.04
CA VAL A 56 7.96 18.86 7.62
C VAL A 56 6.46 19.07 7.47
N LYS A 57 6.07 19.97 6.58
CA LYS A 57 4.68 20.17 6.16
C LYS A 57 4.56 19.92 4.66
N ALA A 58 3.48 19.31 4.19
CA ALA A 58 3.12 19.39 2.77
C ALA A 58 2.06 20.47 2.56
N LYS A 59 2.09 21.13 1.39
CA LYS A 59 1.00 22.04 0.99
C LYS A 59 -0.34 21.31 0.80
N GLY A 60 -0.31 20.01 0.54
CA GLY A 60 -1.49 19.17 0.45
C GLY A 60 -1.12 17.69 0.24
N LEU A 61 -1.85 16.80 0.87
CA LEU A 61 -1.80 15.36 0.61
C LEU A 61 -2.99 15.02 -0.28
N ILE A 62 -2.71 14.50 -1.47
CA ILE A 62 -3.73 14.19 -2.48
C ILE A 62 -4.22 12.76 -2.22
N PRO A 63 -5.49 12.55 -1.81
CA PRO A 63 -6.02 11.21 -1.61
C PRO A 63 -6.20 10.45 -2.94
N PRO A 64 -6.43 9.12 -2.92
CA PRO A 64 -6.84 8.42 -4.13
C PRO A 64 -8.24 8.86 -4.59
N PHE A 65 -8.61 8.50 -5.82
CA PHE A 65 -10.00 8.57 -6.27
C PHE A 65 -10.73 7.23 -6.07
N PRO A 66 -11.98 7.22 -5.57
CA PRO A 66 -12.70 8.36 -4.99
C PRO A 66 -12.08 8.76 -3.65
N SER A 67 -12.09 10.07 -3.36
CA SER A 67 -11.53 10.62 -2.11
C SER A 67 -12.50 10.37 -0.93
N SER A 68 -12.55 9.12 -0.49
CA SER A 68 -13.47 8.62 0.54
C SER A 68 -12.74 7.71 1.52
N THR A 69 -13.26 7.63 2.75
CA THR A 69 -12.60 6.98 3.90
C THR A 69 -12.04 5.60 3.60
N TRP A 70 -12.87 4.62 3.22
CA TRP A 70 -12.40 3.25 3.06
C TRP A 70 -11.37 3.08 1.93
N PRO A 71 -11.56 3.66 0.73
CA PRO A 71 -10.52 3.73 -0.29
C PRO A 71 -9.21 4.38 0.20
N SER A 72 -9.30 5.57 0.80
CA SER A 72 -8.14 6.33 1.28
C SER A 72 -7.36 5.61 2.37
N MET A 73 -8.05 5.05 3.37
CA MET A 73 -7.41 4.33 4.48
C MET A 73 -6.69 3.05 4.01
N ASN A 74 -7.24 2.36 3.02
CA ASN A 74 -6.57 1.21 2.41
C ASN A 74 -5.38 1.63 1.54
N THR A 75 -5.50 2.75 0.82
CA THR A 75 -4.37 3.35 0.08
C THR A 75 -3.22 3.71 1.02
N LEU A 76 -3.49 4.39 2.14
CA LEU A 76 -2.47 4.73 3.15
C LEU A 76 -1.80 3.47 3.73
N SER A 77 -2.58 2.41 3.92
CA SER A 77 -2.12 1.15 4.51
C SER A 77 -1.31 0.27 3.56
N THR A 78 -1.50 0.40 2.24
CA THR A 78 -0.92 -0.53 1.24
C THR A 78 -0.05 0.15 0.18
N GLY A 79 -0.18 1.47 0.00
CA GLY A 79 0.44 2.23 -1.08
C GLY A 79 -0.14 1.93 -2.46
N LEU A 80 -1.28 1.26 -2.52
CA LEU A 80 -1.96 0.89 -3.75
C LEU A 80 -3.10 1.87 -4.04
N TYR A 81 -3.45 2.05 -5.31
CA TYR A 81 -4.70 2.71 -5.69
C TYR A 81 -5.91 1.81 -5.42
N PRO A 82 -7.13 2.36 -5.33
CA PRO A 82 -8.36 1.58 -5.13
C PRO A 82 -8.59 0.48 -6.15
N GLU A 83 -8.24 0.71 -7.42
CA GLU A 83 -8.31 -0.33 -8.46
C GLU A 83 -7.40 -1.53 -8.14
N SER A 84 -6.30 -1.32 -7.42
CA SER A 84 -5.34 -2.38 -7.08
C SER A 84 -5.64 -3.06 -5.74
N HIS A 85 -6.07 -2.32 -4.72
CA HIS A 85 -6.37 -2.93 -3.41
C HIS A 85 -7.80 -3.46 -3.26
N GLY A 86 -8.71 -3.12 -4.17
CA GLY A 86 -10.05 -3.72 -4.24
C GLY A 86 -11.11 -3.09 -3.33
N ILE A 87 -10.74 -2.08 -2.54
CA ILE A 87 -11.70 -1.29 -1.74
C ILE A 87 -12.03 -0.01 -2.51
N ILE A 88 -12.96 -0.12 -3.45
CA ILE A 88 -13.16 0.89 -4.50
C ILE A 88 -14.10 2.03 -4.09
N ARG A 89 -14.96 1.83 -3.08
CA ARG A 89 -15.95 2.79 -2.55
C ARG A 89 -16.32 2.39 -1.11
N ASN A 90 -17.03 3.27 -0.41
CA ASN A 90 -17.62 2.96 0.90
C ASN A 90 -18.82 1.97 0.80
N ASN A 91 -19.42 1.82 -0.38
CA ASN A 91 -20.43 0.81 -0.67
C ASN A 91 -20.24 0.31 -2.11
N PHE A 92 -20.17 -1.00 -2.31
CA PHE A 92 -20.13 -1.63 -3.62
C PHE A 92 -20.48 -3.11 -3.51
N PHE A 93 -20.62 -3.78 -4.66
CA PHE A 93 -20.93 -5.20 -4.73
C PHE A 93 -19.93 -5.91 -5.63
N ASN A 94 -19.67 -7.19 -5.37
CA ASN A 94 -19.01 -8.06 -6.33
C ASN A 94 -20.02 -8.64 -7.36
N SER A 95 -19.53 -9.44 -8.30
CA SER A 95 -20.34 -10.11 -9.32
C SER A 95 -21.41 -11.05 -8.74
N ASP A 96 -21.14 -11.63 -7.57
CA ASP A 96 -22.03 -12.59 -6.89
C ASP A 96 -23.10 -11.89 -6.03
N GLY A 97 -23.10 -10.55 -5.99
CA GLY A 97 -24.06 -9.75 -5.22
C GLY A 97 -23.72 -9.64 -3.73
N VAL A 98 -22.51 -10.01 -3.31
CA VAL A 98 -22.03 -9.73 -1.95
C VAL A 98 -21.70 -8.24 -1.84
N ARG A 99 -22.28 -7.59 -0.82
CA ARG A 99 -22.09 -6.17 -0.55
C ARG A 99 -20.91 -5.93 0.38
N PHE A 100 -20.01 -5.05 -0.03
CA PHE A 100 -19.17 -4.31 0.90
C PHE A 100 -19.92 -3.09 1.42
N SER A 101 -19.93 -2.88 2.74
CA SER A 101 -20.56 -1.71 3.38
C SER A 101 -19.63 -1.11 4.43
N TRP A 102 -19.44 0.20 4.41
CA TRP A 102 -18.63 0.91 5.39
C TRP A 102 -19.13 0.76 6.83
N THR A 103 -20.44 0.60 7.03
CA THR A 103 -21.07 0.29 8.33
C THR A 103 -21.02 -1.19 8.69
N GLY A 104 -20.59 -2.05 7.75
CA GLY A 104 -20.52 -3.49 7.95
C GLY A 104 -19.34 -3.85 8.85
N ASP A 105 -19.55 -4.84 9.73
CA ASP A 105 -18.48 -5.40 10.54
C ASP A 105 -17.35 -5.94 9.62
N PRO A 106 -16.13 -5.37 9.67
CA PRO A 106 -15.03 -5.81 8.81
C PRO A 106 -14.53 -7.23 9.13
N SER A 107 -14.91 -7.81 10.28
CA SER A 107 -14.61 -9.20 10.64
C SER A 107 -15.60 -10.21 10.05
N ASN A 108 -16.77 -9.76 9.56
CA ASN A 108 -17.74 -10.63 8.92
C ASN A 108 -17.27 -11.01 7.50
N HIS A 109 -17.59 -12.22 7.06
CA HIS A 109 -17.22 -12.77 5.76
C HIS A 109 -17.55 -11.84 4.59
N SER A 110 -18.71 -11.14 4.65
CA SER A 110 -19.14 -10.23 3.58
C SER A 110 -18.21 -9.05 3.36
N ASN A 111 -17.62 -8.46 4.40
CA ASN A 111 -16.63 -7.38 4.23
C ASN A 111 -15.21 -7.93 4.12
N ALA A 112 -14.87 -8.93 4.93
CA ALA A 112 -13.51 -9.47 5.03
C ALA A 112 -12.97 -9.96 3.69
N MET A 113 -13.83 -10.57 2.85
CA MET A 113 -13.43 -11.12 1.54
C MET A 113 -12.85 -10.07 0.57
N PHE A 114 -13.14 -8.79 0.76
CA PHE A 114 -12.64 -7.72 -0.10
C PHE A 114 -11.21 -7.26 0.26
N PHE A 115 -10.71 -7.62 1.44
CA PHE A 115 -9.35 -7.26 1.89
C PHE A 115 -8.36 -8.33 1.46
N SER A 116 -7.73 -8.12 0.30
CA SER A 116 -6.76 -9.07 -0.28
C SER A 116 -5.30 -8.62 -0.17
N GLN A 117 -5.06 -7.34 0.11
CA GLN A 117 -3.73 -6.75 0.09
C GLN A 117 -3.15 -6.63 1.49
N GLU A 118 -1.87 -6.98 1.64
CA GLU A 118 -1.17 -6.96 2.92
C GLU A 118 -0.92 -5.52 3.41
N PRO A 119 -1.50 -5.10 4.54
CA PRO A 119 -1.34 -3.76 5.09
C PRO A 119 0.02 -3.57 5.76
N ILE A 120 0.43 -2.32 5.97
CA ILE A 120 1.73 -1.95 6.54
C ILE A 120 1.95 -2.54 7.94
N TRP A 121 0.92 -2.57 8.78
CA TRP A 121 1.05 -3.14 10.13
C TRP A 121 1.36 -4.64 10.08
N LEU A 122 0.80 -5.37 9.11
CA LEU A 122 1.04 -6.80 8.92
C LEU A 122 2.41 -7.04 8.28
N SER A 123 2.78 -6.22 7.28
CA SER A 123 4.11 -6.22 6.67
C SER A 123 5.22 -6.00 7.73
N ASN A 124 4.96 -5.14 8.71
CA ASN A 124 5.86 -4.87 9.84
C ASN A 124 5.98 -6.11 10.74
N GLN A 125 4.87 -6.73 11.14
CA GLN A 125 4.87 -7.92 12.00
C GLN A 125 5.57 -9.13 11.38
N LYS A 126 5.29 -9.41 10.10
CA LYS A 126 5.97 -10.46 9.35
C LYS A 126 7.48 -10.25 9.21
N GLN A 127 7.96 -9.03 9.43
CA GLN A 127 9.37 -8.66 9.38
C GLN A 127 9.95 -8.36 10.77
N ASN A 128 9.41 -9.00 11.81
CA ASN A 128 9.85 -8.92 13.21
C ASN A 128 9.66 -7.53 13.85
N GLY A 129 8.80 -6.69 13.29
CA GLY A 129 8.27 -5.50 13.94
C GLY A 129 7.05 -5.81 14.79
N ARG A 130 6.55 -4.81 15.51
CA ARG A 130 5.35 -4.90 16.33
C ARG A 130 4.47 -3.68 16.10
N SER A 131 3.17 -3.90 16.07
CA SER A 131 2.20 -2.92 15.62
C SER A 131 1.09 -2.71 16.64
N SER A 132 0.77 -1.43 16.92
CA SER A 132 -0.39 -0.99 17.69
C SER A 132 -1.33 -0.26 16.74
N VAL A 133 -2.58 -0.71 16.64
CA VAL A 133 -3.55 -0.20 15.66
C VAL A 133 -4.87 0.12 16.35
N TYR A 134 -5.14 1.41 16.54
CA TYR A 134 -6.36 1.91 17.16
C TYR A 134 -7.24 2.59 16.11
N TYR A 135 -8.45 2.07 15.96
CA TYR A 135 -9.54 2.60 15.14
C TYR A 135 -9.28 2.67 13.62
N TRP A 136 -8.12 2.22 13.13
CA TRP A 136 -7.83 2.19 11.69
C TRP A 136 -8.76 1.21 10.95
N PRO A 137 -9.53 1.63 9.93
CA PRO A 137 -10.47 0.76 9.24
C PRO A 137 -9.81 -0.46 8.56
N GLY A 138 -10.44 -1.63 8.71
CA GLY A 138 -10.13 -2.83 7.92
C GLY A 138 -9.17 -3.85 8.53
N TYR A 139 -8.46 -3.54 9.62
CA TYR A 139 -7.52 -4.52 10.21
C TYR A 139 -8.21 -5.80 10.71
N LEU A 140 -9.50 -5.72 11.09
CA LEU A 140 -10.28 -6.86 11.55
C LEU A 140 -10.53 -7.91 10.46
N ALA A 141 -10.40 -7.54 9.18
CA ALA A 141 -10.61 -8.46 8.04
C ALA A 141 -9.51 -9.52 7.88
N PHE A 142 -8.37 -9.38 8.55
CA PHE A 142 -7.22 -10.27 8.42
C PHE A 142 -7.17 -11.29 9.56
N ASP A 143 -6.78 -12.54 9.30
CA ASP A 143 -6.68 -13.57 10.34
C ASP A 143 -5.69 -13.19 11.45
N GLU A 144 -4.50 -12.71 11.07
CA GLU A 144 -3.53 -12.14 11.99
C GLU A 144 -4.04 -10.77 12.48
N LYS A 145 -3.91 -10.49 13.78
CA LYS A 145 -4.26 -9.20 14.36
C LYS A 145 -3.00 -8.42 14.75
N PRO A 146 -3.08 -7.08 14.83
CA PRO A 146 -2.03 -6.27 15.43
C PRO A 146 -1.72 -6.73 16.87
N HIS A 147 -0.49 -6.53 17.35
CA HIS A 147 -0.12 -6.93 18.72
C HIS A 147 -0.96 -6.22 19.79
N TYR A 148 -1.28 -4.95 19.54
CA TYR A 148 -2.19 -4.14 20.34
C TYR A 148 -3.21 -3.52 19.40
N HIS A 149 -4.49 -3.60 19.73
CA HIS A 149 -5.52 -3.05 18.86
C HIS A 149 -6.82 -2.76 19.57
N ASN A 150 -7.58 -1.84 18.98
CA ASN A 150 -8.97 -1.60 19.36
C ASN A 150 -9.80 -1.18 18.14
N SER A 151 -10.89 -1.89 17.88
CA SER A 151 -11.80 -1.65 16.74
C SER A 151 -13.06 -0.89 17.15
N ARG A 152 -13.04 -0.19 18.29
CA ARG A 152 -14.27 0.36 18.88
C ARG A 152 -14.98 1.33 17.93
N ILE A 153 -16.31 1.22 17.95
CA ILE A 153 -17.22 2.26 17.44
C ILE A 153 -17.13 3.44 18.43
N THR A 154 -16.56 4.54 17.98
CA THR A 154 -16.56 5.80 18.74
C THR A 154 -18.00 6.30 18.85
N PRO A 155 -18.56 6.49 20.05
CA PRO A 155 -19.87 7.11 20.20
C PRO A 155 -19.87 8.50 19.55
N PHE A 156 -20.99 8.89 18.96
CA PHE A 156 -21.19 10.23 18.38
C PHE A 156 -20.70 11.32 19.35
N GLY A 157 -19.86 12.24 18.85
CA GLY A 157 -19.29 13.32 19.65
C GLY A 157 -18.15 12.95 20.62
N ALA A 158 -17.77 11.67 20.73
CA ALA A 158 -16.71 11.22 21.64
C ALA A 158 -15.32 11.14 20.99
N ASN A 159 -15.13 11.67 19.78
CA ASN A 159 -13.92 11.50 18.96
C ASN A 159 -12.65 12.04 19.66
N ILE A 160 -12.75 13.16 20.36
CA ILE A 160 -11.61 13.71 21.14
C ILE A 160 -11.29 12.79 22.32
N THR A 161 -12.29 12.42 23.12
CA THR A 161 -12.09 11.55 24.30
C THR A 161 -11.53 10.19 23.92
N THR A 162 -12.07 9.57 22.86
CA THR A 162 -11.60 8.28 22.35
C THR A 162 -10.22 8.39 21.70
N GLY A 163 -9.94 9.46 20.96
CA GLY A 163 -8.61 9.75 20.43
C GLY A 163 -7.56 9.87 21.54
N ARG A 164 -7.86 10.60 22.62
CA ARG A 164 -6.97 10.70 23.79
C ARG A 164 -6.78 9.35 24.48
N GLN A 165 -7.87 8.59 24.68
CA GLN A 165 -7.78 7.25 25.25
C GLN A 165 -6.90 6.32 24.39
N ALA A 166 -7.05 6.35 23.07
CA ALA A 166 -6.22 5.56 22.17
C ALA A 166 -4.75 5.97 22.21
N ILE A 167 -4.45 7.27 22.37
CA ILE A 167 -3.10 7.78 22.62
C ILE A 167 -2.57 7.20 23.95
N ASP A 168 -3.33 7.32 25.03
CA ASP A 168 -2.94 6.79 26.35
C ASP A 168 -2.67 5.29 26.31
N ASP A 169 -3.61 4.50 25.78
CA ASP A 169 -3.47 3.06 25.63
C ASP A 169 -2.23 2.70 24.79
N THR A 170 -1.96 3.46 23.73
CA THR A 170 -0.80 3.25 22.86
C THR A 170 0.52 3.51 23.60
N PHE A 171 0.62 4.59 24.38
CA PHE A 171 1.81 4.86 25.18
C PHE A 171 1.97 3.88 26.33
N GLU A 172 0.90 3.47 27.00
CA GLU A 172 0.96 2.41 28.01
C GLU A 172 1.48 1.09 27.42
N ASN A 173 1.02 0.73 26.22
CA ASN A 173 1.49 -0.47 25.53
C ASN A 173 2.96 -0.31 25.10
N TYR A 174 3.36 0.87 24.64
CA TYR A 174 4.74 1.18 24.29
C TYR A 174 5.70 1.11 25.48
N GLU A 175 5.28 1.58 26.66
CA GLU A 175 6.06 1.49 27.90
C GLU A 175 6.22 0.04 28.37
N LYS A 176 5.15 -0.76 28.26
CA LYS A 176 5.18 -2.20 28.59
C LYS A 176 5.99 -3.02 27.58
N ASP A 177 6.01 -2.57 26.32
CA ASP A 177 6.68 -3.24 25.21
C ASP A 177 7.45 -2.23 24.34
N PRO A 178 8.69 -1.87 24.75
CA PRO A 178 9.51 -0.93 23.99
C PRO A 178 9.94 -1.42 22.61
N SER A 179 9.62 -2.67 22.24
CA SER A 179 9.87 -3.20 20.88
C SER A 179 8.77 -2.86 19.88
N LEU A 180 7.67 -2.26 20.35
CA LEU A 180 6.64 -1.63 19.53
C LEU A 180 7.24 -0.51 18.68
N ASN A 181 7.12 -0.63 17.36
CA ASN A 181 7.77 0.29 16.41
C ASN A 181 6.82 0.89 15.38
N PHE A 182 5.60 0.35 15.23
CA PHE A 182 4.55 0.97 14.44
C PHE A 182 3.32 1.20 15.31
N MET A 183 2.92 2.45 15.49
CA MET A 183 1.77 2.85 16.28
C MET A 183 0.88 3.71 15.42
N VAL A 184 -0.42 3.43 15.41
CA VAL A 184 -1.37 4.23 14.66
C VAL A 184 -2.66 4.45 15.43
N VAL A 185 -3.07 5.71 15.45
CA VAL A 185 -4.34 6.16 16.03
C VAL A 185 -5.10 6.90 14.95
N TYR A 186 -6.29 6.41 14.63
CA TYR A 186 -7.25 7.11 13.78
C TYR A 186 -8.30 7.81 14.65
N VAL A 187 -8.65 9.05 14.29
CA VAL A 187 -9.63 9.88 14.97
C VAL A 187 -10.68 10.27 13.94
N ASP A 188 -11.90 9.79 14.15
CA ASP A 188 -13.05 9.97 13.26
C ASP A 188 -13.65 11.39 13.35
N ALA A 189 -12.82 12.41 13.15
CA ALA A 189 -13.17 13.83 13.17
C ALA A 189 -12.07 14.62 12.44
N PRO A 190 -12.40 15.76 11.78
CA PRO A 190 -13.67 16.51 11.85
C PRO A 190 -14.76 16.11 10.83
N ASP A 191 -14.60 15.02 10.07
CA ASP A 191 -15.50 14.62 8.97
C ASP A 191 -17.00 14.76 9.28
N GLU A 192 -17.46 14.16 10.37
CA GLU A 192 -18.86 14.21 10.82
C GLU A 192 -19.37 15.64 10.99
N THR A 193 -18.60 16.51 11.67
CA THR A 193 -18.96 17.92 11.86
C THR A 193 -19.03 18.65 10.52
N GLY A 194 -18.13 18.31 9.60
CA GLY A 194 -18.16 18.83 8.24
C GLY A 194 -19.41 18.39 7.46
N HIS A 195 -19.82 17.11 7.53
CA HIS A 195 -21.07 16.65 6.90
C HIS A 195 -22.31 17.32 7.50
N GLU A 196 -22.31 17.63 8.80
CA GLU A 196 -23.47 18.24 9.47
C GLU A 196 -23.59 19.74 9.19
N HIS A 197 -22.48 20.47 9.20
CA HIS A 197 -22.50 21.95 9.20
C HIS A 197 -21.77 22.60 8.02
N GLY A 198 -20.92 21.86 7.32
CA GLY A 198 -20.01 22.37 6.29
C GLY A 198 -18.68 22.88 6.87
N VAL A 199 -17.62 22.84 6.06
CA VAL A 199 -16.24 23.15 6.46
C VAL A 199 -15.98 24.62 6.78
N THR A 200 -16.89 25.53 6.39
CA THR A 200 -16.77 26.97 6.69
C THR A 200 -17.65 27.40 7.87
N SER A 201 -18.24 26.45 8.60
CA SER A 201 -19.09 26.75 9.75
C SER A 201 -18.25 26.99 11.00
N LEU A 202 -18.81 27.72 11.97
CA LEU A 202 -18.13 27.91 13.26
C LEU A 202 -17.96 26.59 14.00
N GLU A 203 -18.90 25.66 13.86
CA GLU A 203 -18.82 24.31 14.44
C GLU A 203 -17.64 23.53 13.88
N TYR A 204 -17.38 23.59 12.57
CA TYR A 204 -16.20 22.95 11.98
C TYR A 204 -14.91 23.62 12.45
N HIS A 205 -14.89 24.96 12.53
CA HIS A 205 -13.73 25.72 13.04
C HIS A 205 -13.40 25.33 14.48
N ASP A 206 -14.40 25.37 15.38
CA ASP A 206 -14.25 24.96 16.78
C ASP A 206 -13.79 23.50 16.86
N ARG A 207 -14.31 22.61 15.99
CA ARG A 207 -13.90 21.21 15.97
C ARG A 207 -12.41 21.05 15.64
N ILE A 208 -11.90 21.70 14.59
CA ILE A 208 -10.48 21.56 14.22
C ILE A 208 -9.56 22.21 15.26
N GLU A 209 -9.96 23.32 15.89
CA GLU A 209 -9.20 23.92 17.00
C GLU A 209 -9.13 23.01 18.22
N ASN A 210 -10.25 22.35 18.57
CA ASN A 210 -10.26 21.37 19.65
C ASN A 210 -9.44 20.11 19.31
N LEU A 211 -9.39 19.67 18.05
CA LEU A 211 -8.50 18.58 17.62
C LEU A 211 -7.02 18.98 17.71
N ASP A 212 -6.66 20.20 17.32
CA ASP A 212 -5.30 20.72 17.49
C ASP A 212 -4.90 20.74 18.97
N LYS A 213 -5.76 21.25 19.84
CA LYS A 213 -5.49 21.39 21.27
C LYS A 213 -5.52 20.06 22.02
N ASP A 214 -6.65 19.35 21.95
CA ASP A 214 -6.96 18.25 22.88
C ASP A 214 -6.52 16.89 22.35
N VAL A 215 -6.22 16.75 21.05
CA VAL A 215 -5.71 15.50 20.48
C VAL A 215 -4.25 15.66 20.06
N LEU A 216 -3.96 16.58 19.14
CA LEU A 216 -2.59 16.77 18.66
C LEU A 216 -1.68 17.32 19.76
N GLY A 217 -2.09 18.40 20.45
CA GLY A 217 -1.34 18.97 21.56
C GLY A 217 -1.07 17.95 22.67
N TYR A 218 -2.10 17.17 23.04
CA TYR A 218 -1.96 16.08 23.99
C TYR A 218 -0.96 15.00 23.54
N LEU A 219 -1.00 14.61 22.27
CA LEU A 219 0.00 13.68 21.70
C LEU A 219 1.41 14.28 21.75
N LEU A 220 1.56 15.56 21.40
CA LEU A 220 2.86 16.24 21.43
C LEU A 220 3.43 16.32 22.85
N GLU A 221 2.59 16.48 23.89
CA GLU A 221 3.02 16.42 25.29
C GLU A 221 3.57 15.04 25.65
N LYS A 222 2.87 13.96 25.30
CA LYS A 222 3.33 12.58 25.53
C LYS A 222 4.65 12.30 24.81
N LEU A 223 4.81 12.82 23.58
CA LEU A 223 6.02 12.63 22.78
C LEU A 223 7.28 13.33 23.35
N GLN A 224 7.16 14.29 24.26
CA GLN A 224 8.33 14.98 24.83
C GLN A 224 9.31 14.03 25.54
N GLY A 225 8.79 12.94 26.13
CA GLY A 225 9.59 11.89 26.77
C GLY A 225 10.20 10.88 25.78
N HIS A 226 9.90 11.00 24.49
CA HIS A 226 10.20 9.98 23.48
C HIS A 226 10.82 10.57 22.20
N PRO A 227 12.01 11.20 22.29
CA PRO A 227 12.66 11.86 21.15
C PRO A 227 13.06 10.92 20.01
N GLU A 228 13.03 9.61 20.24
CA GLU A 228 13.24 8.55 19.25
C GLU A 228 12.04 8.32 18.31
N LEU A 229 10.85 8.81 18.67
CA LEU A 229 9.64 8.60 17.87
C LEU A 229 9.58 9.56 16.69
N ASN A 230 9.23 9.02 15.53
CA ASN A 230 8.85 9.80 14.35
C ASN A 230 7.34 9.92 14.29
N LEU A 231 6.83 11.15 14.38
CA LEU A 231 5.42 11.46 14.24
C LEU A 231 5.09 11.77 12.78
N ILE A 232 4.00 11.19 12.28
CA ILE A 232 3.33 11.62 11.05
C ILE A 232 1.87 11.93 11.41
N VAL A 233 1.39 13.10 11.02
CA VAL A 233 -0.01 13.54 11.17
C VAL A 233 -0.58 13.78 9.79
N LEU A 234 -1.68 13.12 9.44
CA LEU A 234 -2.32 13.28 8.13
C LEU A 234 -3.83 13.07 8.19
N ALA A 235 -4.52 13.26 7.07
CA ALA A 235 -5.91 12.86 6.91
C ALA A 235 -6.14 12.10 5.60
N ASP A 236 -7.26 11.38 5.55
CA ASP A 236 -7.63 10.44 4.51
C ASP A 236 -8.31 11.10 3.29
N HIS A 237 -9.15 12.10 3.50
CA HIS A 237 -9.69 13.00 2.48
C HIS A 237 -10.09 14.37 3.07
N GLY A 238 -10.25 15.36 2.20
CA GLY A 238 -10.81 16.65 2.56
C GLY A 238 -12.32 16.68 2.38
N GLN A 239 -12.91 17.87 2.40
CA GLN A 239 -14.34 18.11 2.23
C GLN A 239 -14.60 19.46 1.55
N ILE A 240 -15.71 19.55 0.83
CA ILE A 240 -16.22 20.78 0.23
C ILE A 240 -17.66 21.02 0.66
N ASN A 241 -18.01 22.30 0.81
CA ASN A 241 -19.39 22.71 1.04
C ASN A 241 -20.26 22.53 -0.20
N VAL A 242 -21.44 21.98 0.01
CA VAL A 242 -22.50 21.85 -0.98
C VAL A 242 -23.83 22.31 -0.39
N ASN A 243 -24.83 22.47 -1.24
CA ASN A 243 -26.19 22.82 -0.85
C ASN A 243 -27.22 22.16 -1.78
N ASN A 244 -28.50 22.31 -1.46
CA ASN A 244 -29.58 21.66 -2.21
C ASN A 244 -29.83 22.21 -3.62
N ASN A 245 -29.19 23.30 -4.04
CA ASN A 245 -29.47 23.91 -5.34
C ASN A 245 -28.91 23.10 -6.52
N ARG A 246 -28.00 22.15 -6.26
CA ARG A 246 -27.31 21.34 -7.28
C ARG A 246 -27.36 19.85 -6.96
N VAL A 247 -28.47 19.41 -6.37
CA VAL A 247 -28.73 18.01 -6.02
C VAL A 247 -29.68 17.37 -7.03
N TYR A 248 -29.25 16.25 -7.60
CA TYR A 248 -30.00 15.46 -8.57
C TYR A 248 -30.10 14.02 -8.10
N PHE A 249 -31.08 13.28 -8.63
CA PHE A 249 -31.27 11.87 -8.31
C PHE A 249 -31.15 11.04 -9.56
N VAL A 250 -30.34 9.98 -9.53
CA VAL A 250 -30.14 9.08 -10.68
C VAL A 250 -31.47 8.44 -11.13
N ASN A 251 -32.36 8.17 -10.17
CA ASN A 251 -33.67 7.57 -10.39
C ASN A 251 -34.68 8.46 -11.11
N ASP A 252 -34.49 9.78 -11.08
CA ASP A 252 -35.31 10.70 -11.86
C ASP A 252 -35.05 10.52 -13.38
N TYR A 253 -33.98 9.81 -13.76
CA TYR A 253 -33.56 9.57 -15.15
C TYR A 253 -33.54 8.08 -15.53
N VAL A 254 -33.00 7.22 -14.65
CA VAL A 254 -32.80 5.80 -14.91
C VAL A 254 -33.62 4.96 -13.92
N PRO A 255 -34.63 4.20 -14.39
CA PRO A 255 -35.38 3.29 -13.54
C PRO A 255 -34.48 2.27 -12.85
N LYS A 256 -34.81 1.95 -11.60
CA LYS A 256 -34.03 1.02 -10.76
C LYS A 256 -33.85 -0.36 -11.40
N GLU A 257 -34.85 -0.82 -12.13
CA GLU A 257 -34.89 -2.12 -12.79
C GLU A 257 -33.84 -2.24 -13.90
N MET A 258 -33.38 -1.11 -14.46
CA MET A 258 -32.33 -1.06 -15.47
C MET A 258 -30.92 -1.17 -14.89
N LEU A 259 -30.77 -1.18 -13.56
CA LEU A 259 -29.49 -1.17 -12.87
C LEU A 259 -29.27 -2.49 -12.11
N ALA A 260 -28.22 -3.22 -12.49
CA ALA A 260 -27.76 -4.38 -11.73
C ALA A 260 -27.19 -3.92 -10.39
N LEU A 261 -27.51 -4.66 -9.32
CA LEU A 261 -26.96 -4.42 -7.98
C LEU A 261 -27.09 -2.93 -7.64
N TYR A 262 -28.35 -2.46 -7.73
CA TYR A 262 -28.79 -1.07 -7.66
C TYR A 262 -27.81 -0.19 -6.86
N PRO A 263 -27.31 0.91 -7.43
CA PRO A 263 -26.23 1.67 -6.83
C PRO A 263 -26.60 2.11 -5.42
N TYR A 264 -25.81 1.68 -4.44
CA TYR A 264 -25.89 2.21 -3.08
C TYR A 264 -24.75 3.22 -2.89
N GLY A 265 -25.11 4.42 -2.44
CA GLY A 265 -24.15 5.45 -2.04
C GLY A 265 -23.66 6.32 -3.20
N CYS A 266 -24.46 6.53 -4.24
CA CYS A 266 -24.23 7.63 -5.17
C CYS A 266 -24.26 8.97 -4.41
N ASN A 267 -23.25 9.80 -4.67
CA ASN A 267 -23.12 11.14 -4.10
C ASN A 267 -22.28 12.03 -5.03
N SER A 268 -21.06 12.38 -4.62
CA SER A 268 -20.02 13.05 -5.42
C SER A 268 -19.40 12.14 -6.49
N VAL A 269 -19.69 10.84 -6.43
CA VAL A 269 -19.35 9.81 -7.41
C VAL A 269 -20.48 8.79 -7.47
N CYS A 270 -20.89 8.39 -8.67
CA CYS A 270 -21.92 7.39 -8.88
C CYS A 270 -21.47 6.41 -9.97
N ALA A 271 -21.36 5.13 -9.64
CA ALA A 271 -20.97 4.09 -10.59
C ALA A 271 -22.16 3.16 -10.86
N LEU A 272 -22.43 2.90 -12.14
CA LEU A 272 -23.65 2.24 -12.61
C LEU A 272 -23.31 1.02 -13.46
N LYS A 273 -24.06 -0.06 -13.27
CA LYS A 273 -23.98 -1.28 -14.07
C LYS A 273 -25.37 -1.58 -14.64
N PRO A 274 -25.53 -1.78 -15.96
CA PRO A 274 -26.79 -2.23 -16.51
C PRO A 274 -27.21 -3.59 -15.95
N SER A 275 -28.51 -3.77 -15.72
CA SER A 275 -29.12 -5.09 -15.46
C SER A 275 -29.23 -5.91 -16.74
N GLN A 276 -29.52 -7.20 -16.59
CA GLN A 276 -29.65 -8.11 -17.72
C GLN A 276 -30.74 -7.61 -18.68
N GLY A 277 -30.41 -7.55 -19.98
CA GLY A 277 -31.32 -7.05 -21.01
C GLY A 277 -31.18 -5.55 -21.31
N HIS A 278 -30.36 -4.83 -20.55
CA HIS A 278 -30.05 -3.41 -20.77
C HIS A 278 -28.57 -3.19 -21.08
N SER A 279 -28.28 -2.13 -21.81
CA SER A 279 -26.95 -1.76 -22.29
C SER A 279 -26.44 -0.47 -21.64
N THR A 280 -25.12 -0.28 -21.66
CA THR A 280 -24.50 0.98 -21.23
C THR A 280 -24.96 2.17 -22.08
N ALA A 281 -25.25 1.94 -23.36
CA ALA A 281 -25.76 2.97 -24.28
C ALA A 281 -27.15 3.49 -23.89
N GLU A 282 -28.09 2.60 -23.56
CA GLU A 282 -29.45 2.99 -23.12
C GLU A 282 -29.43 3.80 -21.82
N ILE A 283 -28.56 3.44 -20.88
CA ILE A 283 -28.40 4.20 -19.63
C ILE A 283 -27.81 5.58 -19.92
N ILE A 284 -26.79 5.68 -20.77
CA ILE A 284 -26.19 6.98 -21.16
C ILE A 284 -27.24 7.88 -21.83
N GLU A 285 -28.09 7.34 -22.70
CA GLU A 285 -29.17 8.10 -23.35
C GLU A 285 -30.15 8.67 -22.32
N LYS A 286 -30.56 7.86 -21.33
CA LYS A 286 -31.43 8.31 -20.24
C LYS A 286 -30.78 9.38 -19.36
N LEU A 287 -29.46 9.31 -19.16
CA LEU A 287 -28.71 10.30 -18.38
C LEU A 287 -28.33 11.55 -19.20
N ALA A 288 -28.62 11.62 -20.50
CA ALA A 288 -28.28 12.77 -21.34
C ALA A 288 -28.77 14.13 -20.78
N PRO A 289 -29.97 14.23 -20.17
CA PRO A 289 -30.41 15.48 -19.55
C PRO A 289 -29.49 15.96 -18.40
N LEU A 290 -28.82 15.06 -17.67
CA LEU A 290 -27.84 15.45 -16.65
C LEU A 290 -26.61 16.11 -17.28
N ILE A 291 -26.16 15.64 -18.44
CA ILE A 291 -25.02 16.25 -19.14
C ILE A 291 -25.36 17.70 -19.54
N HIS A 292 -26.61 17.96 -19.94
CA HIS A 292 -27.05 19.30 -20.35
C HIS A 292 -27.10 20.33 -19.21
N THR A 293 -27.04 19.91 -17.94
CA THR A 293 -26.93 20.85 -16.81
C THR A 293 -25.54 21.48 -16.73
N GLY A 294 -24.54 20.89 -17.40
CA GLY A 294 -23.14 21.31 -17.35
C GLY A 294 -22.40 20.91 -16.06
N GLY A 295 -23.04 20.16 -15.16
CA GLY A 295 -22.48 19.78 -13.85
C GLY A 295 -22.11 18.31 -13.70
N PHE A 296 -22.21 17.49 -14.75
CA PHE A 296 -21.95 16.06 -14.71
C PHE A 296 -21.16 15.59 -15.93
N ARG A 297 -20.23 14.68 -15.69
CA ARG A 297 -19.49 13.94 -16.73
C ARG A 297 -19.84 12.47 -16.64
N ILE A 298 -20.09 11.83 -17.78
CA ILE A 298 -20.36 10.40 -17.86
C ILE A 298 -19.22 9.73 -18.61
N PHE A 299 -18.55 8.80 -17.94
CA PHE A 299 -17.51 7.97 -18.50
C PHE A 299 -18.01 6.54 -18.68
N ASN A 300 -17.68 5.95 -19.83
CA ASN A 300 -17.94 4.56 -20.15
C ASN A 300 -16.60 3.87 -20.40
N GLN A 301 -16.24 2.94 -19.53
CA GLN A 301 -14.99 2.18 -19.61
C GLN A 301 -14.90 1.35 -20.90
N GLU A 302 -16.03 0.90 -21.43
CA GLU A 302 -16.14 0.11 -22.65
C GLU A 302 -16.04 0.97 -23.92
N SER A 303 -15.97 2.30 -23.79
CA SER A 303 -15.96 3.19 -24.94
C SER A 303 -14.67 3.05 -25.77
N LYS A 304 -14.84 2.92 -27.08
CA LYS A 304 -13.73 2.98 -28.05
C LYS A 304 -13.10 4.37 -28.14
N ASN A 305 -13.78 5.42 -27.66
CA ASN A 305 -13.23 6.78 -27.62
C ASN A 305 -12.55 7.02 -26.26
N PRO A 306 -11.22 7.20 -26.20
CA PRO A 306 -10.52 7.44 -24.94
C PRO A 306 -11.03 8.64 -24.16
N LYS A 307 -11.55 9.69 -24.83
CA LYS A 307 -12.12 10.88 -24.16
C LYS A 307 -13.43 10.59 -23.42
N LYS A 308 -14.08 9.47 -23.72
CA LYS A 308 -15.29 9.01 -23.04
C LYS A 308 -14.99 7.94 -21.99
N ARG A 309 -13.73 7.54 -21.81
CA ARG A 309 -13.31 6.63 -20.73
C ARG A 309 -12.91 7.42 -19.49
N VAL A 310 -12.90 6.74 -18.35
CA VAL A 310 -12.44 7.31 -17.08
C VAL A 310 -11.00 7.84 -17.26
N PRO A 311 -10.70 9.07 -16.83
CA PRO A 311 -9.36 9.64 -16.94
C PRO A 311 -8.30 8.77 -16.25
N GLN A 312 -7.15 8.60 -16.90
CA GLN A 312 -6.09 7.70 -16.40
C GLN A 312 -5.53 8.12 -15.04
N HIS A 313 -5.50 9.43 -14.74
CA HIS A 313 -4.98 9.94 -13.46
C HIS A 313 -5.85 9.53 -12.27
N LEU A 314 -7.09 9.09 -12.48
CA LEU A 314 -7.95 8.61 -11.40
C LEU A 314 -7.59 7.20 -10.93
N HIS A 315 -6.81 6.43 -11.71
CA HIS A 315 -6.46 5.05 -11.37
C HIS A 315 -7.68 4.22 -10.92
N TYR A 316 -8.75 4.30 -11.72
CA TYR A 316 -10.06 3.78 -11.36
C TYR A 316 -10.73 3.00 -12.52
N THR A 317 -9.97 2.07 -13.11
CA THR A 317 -10.45 1.24 -14.24
C THR A 317 -10.01 -0.22 -14.18
N GLN A 318 -8.89 -0.53 -13.51
CA GLN A 318 -8.27 -1.85 -13.55
C GLN A 318 -8.79 -2.79 -12.45
N ASN A 319 -10.11 -2.84 -12.25
CA ASN A 319 -10.73 -3.74 -11.27
C ASN A 319 -12.15 -4.12 -11.68
N GLU A 320 -12.50 -5.41 -11.62
CA GLU A 320 -13.82 -5.92 -12.00
C GLU A 320 -14.97 -5.45 -11.10
N LEU A 321 -14.64 -5.00 -9.88
CA LEU A 321 -15.61 -4.43 -8.95
C LEU A 321 -16.09 -3.04 -9.41
N ILE A 322 -15.34 -2.36 -10.29
CA ILE A 322 -15.69 -1.02 -10.77
C ILE A 322 -16.72 -1.15 -11.91
N PRO A 323 -17.94 -0.61 -11.75
CA PRO A 323 -18.95 -0.64 -12.79
C PRO A 323 -18.50 0.03 -14.11
N PRO A 324 -19.05 -0.39 -15.26
CA PRO A 324 -18.63 0.10 -16.57
C PRO A 324 -18.97 1.57 -16.81
N LEU A 325 -19.98 2.11 -16.14
CA LEU A 325 -20.36 3.52 -16.19
C LEU A 325 -19.98 4.25 -14.91
N LEU A 326 -19.29 5.38 -15.05
CA LEU A 326 -19.00 6.31 -13.98
C LEU A 326 -19.66 7.65 -14.30
N VAL A 327 -20.61 8.07 -13.47
CA VAL A 327 -21.18 9.42 -13.48
C VAL A 327 -20.46 10.22 -12.41
N LEU A 328 -19.72 11.23 -12.86
CA LEU A 328 -18.90 12.09 -12.02
C LEU A 328 -19.52 13.50 -12.00
N PRO A 329 -20.21 13.86 -10.91
CA PRO A 329 -20.55 15.25 -10.62
C PRO A 329 -19.30 16.14 -10.55
N ASP A 330 -19.40 17.35 -11.07
CA ASP A 330 -18.39 18.39 -10.86
C ASP A 330 -18.44 18.93 -9.42
N PRO A 331 -17.36 19.51 -8.89
CA PRO A 331 -17.34 20.02 -7.51
C PRO A 331 -18.53 20.93 -7.19
N GLY A 332 -19.21 20.64 -6.07
CA GLY A 332 -20.44 21.35 -5.68
C GLY A 332 -21.74 20.78 -6.26
N TRP A 333 -21.66 19.81 -7.19
CA TRP A 333 -22.81 19.08 -7.71
C TRP A 333 -22.90 17.70 -7.07
N ILE A 334 -24.13 17.19 -6.95
CA ILE A 334 -24.41 15.94 -6.27
C ILE A 334 -25.38 15.10 -7.09
N LEU A 335 -25.09 13.80 -7.18
CA LEU A 335 -26.01 12.80 -7.71
C LEU A 335 -26.31 11.74 -6.65
N TYR A 336 -27.49 11.78 -6.05
CA TYR A 336 -27.95 10.76 -5.12
C TYR A 336 -28.68 9.61 -5.81
N ASP A 337 -28.78 8.50 -5.10
CA ASP A 337 -29.75 7.44 -5.34
C ASP A 337 -30.88 7.51 -4.29
N GLU A 338 -31.92 6.69 -4.42
CA GLU A 338 -33.08 6.69 -3.52
C GLU A 338 -32.76 6.33 -2.06
N SER A 339 -31.54 5.86 -1.76
CA SER A 339 -31.13 5.59 -0.37
C SER A 339 -30.92 6.86 0.46
N ARG A 340 -30.83 8.04 -0.16
CA ARG A 340 -30.76 9.33 0.56
C ARG A 340 -32.07 10.09 0.47
N ASN A 341 -32.68 10.40 1.62
CA ASN A 341 -33.96 11.11 1.68
C ASN A 341 -33.77 12.62 1.39
N LYS A 342 -34.74 13.21 0.67
CA LYS A 342 -34.66 14.47 -0.12
C LYS A 342 -34.51 15.81 0.66
N THR A 343 -34.07 15.85 1.91
CA THR A 343 -34.04 17.11 2.69
C THR A 343 -32.79 17.29 3.55
N LEU A 344 -31.72 17.81 2.95
CA LEU A 344 -30.59 18.40 3.69
C LEU A 344 -30.70 19.92 3.66
N ASN A 345 -31.50 20.55 4.51
CA ASN A 345 -31.63 22.01 4.47
C ASN A 345 -30.33 22.68 4.90
N GLY A 346 -29.85 23.63 4.08
CA GLY A 346 -28.67 24.44 4.39
C GLY A 346 -27.41 24.05 3.61
N THR A 347 -26.28 24.54 4.11
CA THR A 347 -24.95 24.17 3.64
C THR A 347 -24.46 22.97 4.44
N TYR A 348 -23.88 21.99 3.77
CA TYR A 348 -23.30 20.82 4.39
C TYR A 348 -22.03 20.39 3.66
N GLY A 349 -21.15 19.66 4.33
CA GLY A 349 -19.92 19.14 3.75
C GLY A 349 -20.14 17.84 2.99
N THR A 350 -19.32 17.60 1.98
CA THR A 350 -19.21 16.28 1.38
C THR A 350 -17.83 16.07 0.75
N HIS A 351 -17.55 14.84 0.34
CA HIS A 351 -16.28 14.43 -0.23
C HIS A 351 -16.47 13.31 -1.25
N GLY A 352 -15.41 12.94 -1.96
CA GLY A 352 -15.36 11.83 -2.93
C GLY A 352 -15.00 12.25 -4.36
N TYR A 353 -14.95 13.56 -4.63
CA TYR A 353 -14.63 14.11 -5.94
C TYR A 353 -13.21 13.75 -6.42
N ASP A 354 -12.91 14.05 -7.68
CA ASP A 354 -11.55 14.00 -8.24
C ASP A 354 -10.64 14.97 -7.46
N PRO A 355 -9.62 14.49 -6.73
CA PRO A 355 -8.80 15.33 -5.86
C PRO A 355 -7.79 16.20 -6.62
N ILE A 356 -7.60 15.96 -7.92
CA ILE A 356 -6.83 16.84 -8.81
C ILE A 356 -7.70 18.00 -9.30
N ALA A 357 -8.98 17.73 -9.60
CA ALA A 357 -9.92 18.75 -10.05
C ALA A 357 -10.54 19.57 -8.90
N CYS A 358 -10.59 19.00 -7.69
CA CYS A 358 -11.17 19.58 -6.48
C CYS A 358 -10.11 19.62 -5.37
N GLN A 359 -9.41 20.75 -5.22
CA GLN A 359 -8.31 20.87 -4.26
C GLN A 359 -8.78 20.75 -2.80
N GLU A 360 -10.05 21.06 -2.52
CA GLU A 360 -10.71 20.89 -1.24
C GLU A 360 -10.72 19.41 -0.77
N MET A 361 -10.50 18.44 -1.67
CA MET A 361 -10.32 17.04 -1.30
C MET A 361 -8.93 16.72 -0.76
N GLN A 362 -7.95 17.63 -0.92
CA GLN A 362 -6.61 17.42 -0.39
C GLN A 362 -6.59 17.63 1.13
N THR A 363 -5.66 16.93 1.78
CA THR A 363 -5.57 16.84 3.24
C THR A 363 -4.26 17.35 3.81
N ILE A 364 -4.25 17.47 5.13
CA ILE A 364 -3.04 17.78 5.89
C ILE A 364 -1.99 16.66 5.76
N PHE A 365 -0.72 17.04 5.78
CA PHE A 365 0.39 16.14 6.06
C PHE A 365 1.49 16.90 6.80
N TYR A 366 1.83 16.39 7.97
CA TYR A 366 2.90 16.88 8.82
C TYR A 366 3.75 15.70 9.28
N ALA A 367 5.06 15.91 9.38
CA ALA A 367 5.96 14.90 9.93
C ALA A 367 7.06 15.56 10.78
N SER A 368 7.42 14.92 11.89
CA SER A 368 8.48 15.40 12.78
C SER A 368 9.18 14.21 13.44
N GLY A 369 10.44 14.39 13.84
CA GLY A 369 11.22 13.34 14.50
C GLY A 369 12.64 13.20 13.99
N PRO A 370 13.39 12.20 14.47
CA PRO A 370 14.80 12.01 14.13
C PRO A 370 15.03 11.76 12.63
N ALA A 371 14.11 11.11 11.93
CA ALA A 371 14.26 10.83 10.49
C ALA A 371 14.00 12.04 9.58
N PHE A 372 13.29 13.07 10.06
CA PHE A 372 12.84 14.20 9.26
C PHE A 372 13.68 15.46 9.47
N LYS A 373 13.91 16.22 8.40
CA LYS A 373 14.45 17.58 8.46
C LYS A 373 13.43 18.53 9.09
N LYS A 374 13.90 19.69 9.54
CA LYS A 374 13.09 20.69 10.26
C LYS A 374 12.83 21.90 9.37
N GLY A 375 11.65 22.51 9.51
CA GLY A 375 11.26 23.74 8.82
C GLY A 375 11.15 23.60 7.30
N VAL A 376 10.77 22.42 6.79
CA VAL A 376 10.67 22.18 5.34
C VAL A 376 9.21 22.08 4.90
N THR A 377 8.85 22.83 3.87
CA THR A 377 7.55 22.70 3.19
C THR A 377 7.71 21.97 1.87
N MET A 378 6.89 20.93 1.64
CA MET A 378 6.83 20.14 0.42
C MET A 378 5.69 20.61 -0.49
N GLU A 379 5.86 20.45 -1.80
CA GLU A 379 4.76 20.54 -2.75
C GLU A 379 3.74 19.40 -2.51
N PRO A 380 2.49 19.54 -3.00
CA PRO A 380 1.50 18.50 -2.86
C PRO A 380 1.95 17.16 -3.46
N PHE A 381 1.54 16.05 -2.85
CA PHE A 381 1.88 14.71 -3.30
C PHE A 381 0.77 13.69 -3.01
N GLU A 382 0.75 12.57 -3.75
CA GLU A 382 -0.29 11.54 -3.63
C GLU A 382 -0.08 10.62 -2.41
N SER A 383 -1.18 10.24 -1.76
CA SER A 383 -1.17 9.44 -0.53
C SER A 383 -0.64 8.01 -0.70
N VAL A 384 -0.62 7.47 -1.92
CA VAL A 384 0.08 6.20 -2.24
C VAL A 384 1.56 6.23 -1.84
N ASN A 385 2.17 7.43 -1.77
CA ASN A 385 3.57 7.60 -1.37
C ASN A 385 3.80 7.47 0.14
N VAL A 386 2.75 7.48 0.98
CA VAL A 386 2.89 7.33 2.43
C VAL A 386 3.35 5.92 2.82
N TYR A 387 2.84 4.87 2.18
CA TYR A 387 3.26 3.50 2.45
C TYR A 387 4.77 3.25 2.27
N PRO A 388 5.42 3.63 1.15
CA PRO A 388 6.87 3.46 1.02
C PRO A 388 7.65 4.34 2.00
N LEU A 389 7.14 5.50 2.44
CA LEU A 389 7.72 6.27 3.55
C LEU A 389 7.67 5.46 4.85
N LEU A 390 6.51 4.93 5.23
CA LEU A 390 6.36 4.10 6.43
C LEU A 390 7.28 2.88 6.37
N ALA A 391 7.33 2.18 5.24
CA ALA A 391 8.21 1.03 5.06
C ALA A 391 9.70 1.40 5.20
N HIS A 392 10.09 2.57 4.69
CA HIS A 392 11.46 3.09 4.85
C HIS A 392 11.79 3.37 6.32
N LEU A 393 10.90 4.05 7.04
CA LEU A 393 11.09 4.37 8.46
C LEU A 393 11.13 3.11 9.34
N LEU A 394 10.26 2.14 9.08
CA LEU A 394 10.21 0.88 9.83
C LEU A 394 11.35 -0.08 9.47
N GLY A 395 12.14 0.25 8.45
CA GLY A 395 13.26 -0.56 8.00
C GLY A 395 12.85 -1.88 7.32
N ILE A 396 11.62 -1.95 6.82
CA ILE A 396 11.06 -3.17 6.24
C ILE A 396 11.14 -3.15 4.70
N LYS A 397 11.08 -4.33 4.08
CA LYS A 397 10.90 -4.44 2.64
C LYS A 397 9.42 -4.16 2.32
N PRO A 398 9.10 -3.11 1.54
CA PRO A 398 7.72 -2.86 1.13
C PRO A 398 7.24 -3.97 0.20
N ARG A 399 5.94 -4.28 0.27
CA ARG A 399 5.23 -5.03 -0.78
C ARG A 399 5.19 -4.19 -2.07
N PRO A 400 4.99 -4.80 -3.25
CA PRO A 400 4.74 -4.04 -4.47
C PRO A 400 3.59 -3.06 -4.27
N ASN A 401 3.82 -1.79 -4.62
CA ASN A 401 2.88 -0.69 -4.41
C ASN A 401 3.04 0.36 -5.52
N ASN A 402 2.13 1.32 -5.59
CA ASN A 402 2.13 2.39 -6.60
C ASN A 402 2.95 3.62 -6.19
N GLY A 403 3.32 3.75 -4.91
CA GLY A 403 4.04 4.89 -4.38
C GLY A 403 5.56 4.87 -4.65
N THR A 404 6.20 6.01 -4.39
CA THR A 404 7.66 6.18 -4.48
C THR A 404 8.21 6.98 -3.30
N LEU A 405 9.27 6.47 -2.68
CA LEU A 405 9.99 7.16 -1.60
C LEU A 405 10.68 8.45 -2.08
N THR A 406 10.88 8.61 -3.40
CA THR A 406 11.61 9.74 -3.98
C THR A 406 10.96 11.08 -3.68
N VAL A 407 9.65 11.11 -3.45
CA VAL A 407 8.91 12.30 -3.00
C VAL A 407 9.52 12.90 -1.73
N PHE A 408 10.04 12.05 -0.83
CA PHE A 408 10.57 12.48 0.48
C PHE A 408 12.09 12.72 0.49
N LYS A 409 12.77 12.68 -0.66
CA LYS A 409 14.24 12.80 -0.74
C LYS A 409 14.81 14.05 -0.10
N HIS A 410 14.06 15.15 -0.17
CA HIS A 410 14.50 16.44 0.33
C HIS A 410 14.17 16.67 1.80
N VAL A 411 13.33 15.82 2.39
CA VAL A 411 12.84 15.97 3.77
C VAL A 411 13.32 14.89 4.73
N LEU A 412 13.82 13.77 4.24
CA LEU A 412 14.48 12.76 5.08
C LEU A 412 15.95 13.14 5.33
N LYS A 413 16.44 12.94 6.57
CA LYS A 413 17.84 13.20 6.93
C LYS A 413 18.79 12.17 6.30
N ASP A 414 18.42 10.89 6.39
CA ASP A 414 19.22 9.76 5.88
C ASP A 414 18.65 9.18 4.59
N TRP A 415 18.28 10.05 3.64
CA TRP A 415 17.84 9.58 2.33
C TRP A 415 18.99 8.86 1.62
N LYS A 416 18.88 7.54 1.54
CA LYS A 416 19.69 6.70 0.66
C LYS A 416 18.75 6.21 -0.45
N PRO A 417 19.00 6.54 -1.73
CA PRO A 417 18.30 5.84 -2.78
C PRO A 417 18.61 4.36 -2.61
N LYS A 418 17.58 3.52 -2.47
CA LYS A 418 17.77 2.12 -2.83
C LYS A 418 18.05 2.17 -4.32
N GLU A 419 19.31 2.13 -4.70
CA GLU A 419 19.68 1.74 -6.04
C GLU A 419 19.08 0.34 -6.23
N ASP A 420 17.94 0.26 -6.92
CA ASP A 420 17.76 -0.88 -7.80
C ASP A 420 19.04 -0.91 -8.61
N ILE A 421 19.88 -1.93 -8.42
CA ILE A 421 21.09 -2.12 -9.21
C ILE A 421 20.62 -2.38 -10.64
N LYS A 422 20.27 -1.32 -11.37
CA LYS A 422 20.23 -1.30 -12.82
C LYS A 422 21.68 -1.14 -13.22
N LEU A 423 22.36 -2.28 -13.41
CA LEU A 423 23.63 -2.30 -14.12
C LEU A 423 23.43 -1.44 -15.38
N PRO A 424 24.24 -0.39 -15.61
CA PRO A 424 24.08 0.46 -16.77
C PRO A 424 24.08 -0.43 -18.01
N GLY A 425 23.12 -0.26 -18.92
CA GLY A 425 22.83 -1.22 -20.01
C GLY A 425 24.01 -1.56 -20.93
N LYS A 426 25.11 -0.80 -20.85
CA LYS A 426 26.38 -1.09 -21.52
C LYS A 426 27.25 -2.14 -20.81
N TYR A 427 27.17 -2.24 -19.48
CA TYR A 427 27.97 -3.18 -18.68
C TYR A 427 27.25 -4.50 -18.40
N SER A 428 25.91 -4.54 -18.44
CA SER A 428 25.18 -5.79 -18.15
C SER A 428 25.54 -6.90 -19.14
N LYS A 429 25.62 -6.61 -20.44
CA LYS A 429 25.98 -7.61 -21.46
C LYS A 429 27.40 -8.17 -21.28
N VAL A 430 28.36 -7.31 -20.91
CA VAL A 430 29.76 -7.73 -20.68
C VAL A 430 29.85 -8.58 -19.41
N VAL A 431 29.17 -8.18 -18.33
CA VAL A 431 29.15 -8.95 -17.09
C VAL A 431 28.45 -10.29 -17.29
N TYR A 432 27.30 -10.34 -17.97
CA TYR A 432 26.63 -11.60 -18.31
C TYR A 432 27.49 -12.48 -19.22
N ALA A 433 28.19 -11.91 -20.19
CA ALA A 433 29.13 -12.65 -21.03
C ALA A 433 30.31 -13.22 -20.22
N LEU A 434 30.87 -12.45 -19.28
CA LEU A 434 31.95 -12.92 -18.42
C LEU A 434 31.50 -14.02 -17.45
N ILE A 435 30.31 -13.89 -16.86
CA ILE A 435 29.72 -14.93 -16.01
C ILE A 435 29.46 -16.21 -16.83
N PHE A 436 28.91 -16.06 -18.04
CA PHE A 436 28.64 -17.19 -18.93
C PHE A 436 29.94 -17.89 -19.35
N VAL A 437 30.96 -17.15 -19.79
CA VAL A 437 32.27 -17.69 -20.17
C VAL A 437 32.95 -18.35 -18.97
N GLY A 438 32.89 -17.74 -17.78
CA GLY A 438 33.40 -18.34 -16.54
C GLY A 438 32.70 -19.65 -16.19
N GLY A 439 31.36 -19.70 -16.32
CA GLY A 439 30.57 -20.91 -16.12
C GLY A 439 30.92 -22.03 -17.11
N VAL A 440 31.10 -21.70 -18.39
CA VAL A 440 31.52 -22.66 -19.43
C VAL A 440 32.93 -23.19 -19.17
N LEU A 441 33.88 -22.33 -18.78
CA LEU A 441 35.24 -22.75 -18.41
C LEU A 441 35.24 -23.71 -17.21
N LEU A 442 34.45 -23.41 -16.18
CA LEU A 442 34.31 -24.30 -15.01
C LEU A 442 33.69 -25.64 -15.40
N ALA A 443 32.68 -25.65 -16.27
CA ALA A 443 32.07 -26.88 -16.78
C ALA A 443 33.07 -27.71 -17.60
N LEU A 444 33.88 -27.08 -18.45
CA LEU A 444 34.93 -27.74 -19.24
C LEU A 444 36.03 -28.32 -18.35
N ILE A 445 36.46 -27.60 -17.31
CA ILE A 445 37.41 -28.10 -16.31
C ILE A 445 36.81 -29.30 -15.57
N GLY A 446 35.54 -29.22 -15.17
CA GLY A 446 34.82 -30.33 -14.54
C GLY A 446 34.78 -31.57 -15.43
N MET A 447 34.43 -31.41 -16.71
CA MET A 447 34.44 -32.50 -17.70
C MET A 447 35.83 -33.09 -17.92
N ALA A 448 36.87 -32.25 -17.99
CA ALA A 448 38.25 -32.71 -18.11
C ALA A 448 38.68 -33.52 -16.88
N CYS A 449 38.35 -33.06 -15.66
CA CYS A 449 38.62 -33.79 -14.42
C CYS A 449 37.90 -35.15 -14.40
N ILE A 450 36.63 -35.20 -14.81
CA ILE A 450 35.88 -36.45 -14.94
C ILE A 450 36.55 -37.39 -15.95
N TYR A 451 36.89 -36.88 -17.14
CA TYR A 451 37.56 -37.66 -18.18
C TYR A 451 38.91 -38.23 -17.70
N TYR A 452 39.76 -37.43 -17.05
CA TYR A 452 41.02 -37.90 -16.50
C TYR A 452 40.83 -38.97 -15.42
N THR A 453 39.83 -38.79 -14.55
CA THR A 453 39.49 -39.74 -13.50
C THR A 453 39.03 -41.07 -14.09
N LEU A 454 38.14 -41.04 -15.08
CA LEU A 454 37.67 -42.24 -15.78
C LEU A 454 38.79 -42.94 -16.54
N THR A 455 39.67 -42.18 -17.20
CA THR A 455 40.82 -42.73 -17.93
C THR A 455 41.83 -43.37 -16.98
N PHE A 456 42.06 -42.76 -15.81
CA PHE A 456 42.89 -43.32 -14.75
C PHE A 456 42.29 -44.62 -14.19
N LEU A 457 40.99 -44.62 -13.87
CA LEU A 457 40.27 -45.81 -13.43
C LEU A 457 40.33 -46.93 -14.48
N TYR A 458 40.11 -46.61 -15.76
CA TYR A 458 40.23 -47.57 -16.86
C TYR A 458 41.64 -48.17 -16.95
N ARG A 459 42.69 -47.35 -16.85
CA ARG A 459 44.09 -47.83 -16.83
C ARG A 459 44.37 -48.73 -15.61
N CYS A 460 43.82 -48.40 -14.44
CA CYS A 460 43.92 -49.25 -13.25
C CYS A 460 43.21 -50.60 -13.47
N VAL A 461 42.00 -50.60 -14.03
CA VAL A 461 41.26 -51.83 -14.38
C VAL A 461 42.01 -52.65 -15.43
N CYS A 462 42.57 -52.03 -16.47
CA CYS A 462 43.39 -52.71 -17.48
C CYS A 462 44.69 -53.30 -16.91
N ARG A 463 45.32 -52.65 -15.92
CA ARG A 463 46.48 -53.22 -15.21
C ARG A 463 46.08 -54.43 -14.36
N LEU A 464 44.92 -54.37 -13.70
CA LEU A 464 44.37 -55.48 -12.91
C LEU A 464 43.94 -56.67 -13.80
N SER A 465 43.41 -56.42 -15.00
CA SER A 465 43.02 -57.46 -15.96
C SER A 465 44.19 -58.02 -16.78
N GLY A 466 45.20 -57.20 -17.09
CA GLY A 466 46.46 -57.65 -17.70
C GLY A 466 47.29 -58.57 -16.79
N GLY A 467 47.15 -58.43 -15.47
CA GLY A 467 47.70 -59.34 -14.47
C GLY A 467 47.01 -60.70 -14.40
N ARG A 468 45.74 -60.82 -14.83
CA ARG A 468 45.02 -62.11 -14.87
C ARG A 468 45.37 -62.95 -16.11
N LYS A 469 45.66 -62.34 -17.26
CA LYS A 469 46.08 -63.10 -18.46
C LYS A 469 47.45 -63.78 -18.32
N LYS A 470 48.36 -63.26 -17.49
CA LYS A 470 49.66 -63.89 -17.21
C LYS A 470 49.62 -65.01 -16.15
N ARG A 471 48.49 -65.18 -15.45
CA ARG A 471 48.34 -66.20 -14.39
C ARG A 471 47.74 -67.52 -14.91
N TYR A 472 47.01 -67.51 -16.02
CA TYR A 472 46.47 -68.73 -16.64
C TYR A 472 47.49 -69.47 -17.52
N VAL A 473 48.38 -68.75 -18.23
CA VAL A 473 49.40 -69.37 -19.11
C VAL A 473 50.53 -70.08 -18.34
N LYS A 474 50.64 -69.87 -17.02
CA LYS A 474 51.66 -70.53 -16.18
C LYS A 474 51.15 -71.79 -15.47
N VAL A 475 49.85 -72.10 -15.53
CA VAL A 475 49.25 -73.28 -14.88
C VAL A 475 49.04 -74.44 -15.87
N GLU A 476 48.90 -74.18 -17.17
CA GLU A 476 48.79 -75.24 -18.20
C GLU A 476 50.13 -75.91 -18.56
N ARG A 477 51.27 -75.37 -18.10
CA ARG A 477 52.60 -75.94 -18.38
C ARG A 477 53.15 -76.85 -17.26
N SER A 478 52.42 -77.01 -16.15
CA SER A 478 52.80 -77.87 -15.02
C SER A 478 51.91 -79.11 -14.86
N LEU A 479 51.24 -79.52 -15.94
CA LEU A 479 50.38 -80.72 -15.99
C LEU A 479 50.80 -81.69 -17.12
N LEU A 480 52.03 -81.57 -17.63
CA LEU A 480 52.55 -82.40 -18.73
C LEU A 480 53.92 -83.03 -18.44
N GLU A 481 54.41 -82.94 -17.22
CA GLU A 481 55.63 -83.62 -16.76
C GLU A 481 55.34 -84.12 -15.35
N ASP A 482 54.89 -85.38 -15.24
CA ASP A 482 55.30 -86.37 -14.22
C ASP A 482 54.36 -87.60 -14.29
N ASP A 483 54.98 -88.77 -14.47
CA ASP A 483 54.53 -90.16 -14.28
C ASP A 483 53.56 -90.73 -15.36
N GLU A 484 53.96 -91.54 -16.35
CA GLU A 484 54.90 -92.67 -16.44
C GLU A 484 54.61 -93.86 -15.48
N GLU A 485 54.39 -95.03 -16.10
CA GLU A 485 54.48 -96.43 -15.61
C GLU A 485 53.39 -96.96 -14.64
N GLU A 486 52.56 -97.95 -15.00
CA GLU A 486 52.73 -99.42 -15.21
C GLU A 486 51.76 -100.11 -14.20
N ASP A 487 50.71 -100.80 -14.64
CA ASP A 487 50.62 -102.23 -14.98
C ASP A 487 50.44 -103.21 -13.80
N GLU A 488 49.40 -104.05 -13.96
CA GLU A 488 49.09 -105.38 -13.40
C GLU A 488 49.06 -105.62 -11.86
N PHE A 489 47.84 -105.81 -11.32
CA PHE A 489 47.29 -107.13 -10.92
C PHE A 489 45.78 -107.07 -10.62
#